data_AF-A0A382Q337-F1
#
_entry.id   AF-A0A382Q337-F1
#
_cell.length_a   1.000
_cell.length_b   1.000
_cell.length_c   1.000
_cell.angle_alpha   90.00
_cell.angle_beta   90.00
_cell.angle_gamma   90.00
#
_symmetry.space_group_name_H-M   'P 1'
#
loop_
_entity.id
_entity.type
_entity.pdbx_description
1 polymer ?
#
loop_
_entity_poly.entity_id
_entity_poly.type
_entity_poly.pdbx_seq_one_letter_code
_entity_poly.pdbx_strand_id
1 'polypeptide(L)'
;YVSEGVGGQMDKRIKEITYMWREMNDEWYRIQTNSPTVINKLKRRKDVKVCGKTTRGSTVYWIVFRLQYKKPSTAKQSFKRLTNCRNNFTYRNGVFRAEVSTNGSLKSDFKYQNEVSK
;
A
#
# COMPACT_ATOMS: atom_id res chain seq x y z
N TYR A 1 31.80 26.56 -13.78
CA TYR A 1 32.22 25.32 -13.11
C TYR A 1 31.30 25.09 -11.92
N VAL A 2 30.44 24.06 -12.03
CA VAL A 2 29.80 23.18 -11.02
C VAL A 2 29.47 23.83 -9.65
N SER A 3 28.22 24.17 -9.29
CA SER A 3 27.01 23.35 -9.04
C SER A 3 27.19 22.24 -8.00
N GLU A 4 27.37 22.58 -6.73
CA GLU A 4 27.21 21.62 -5.63
C GLU A 4 25.77 21.62 -5.12
N GLY A 5 25.02 20.62 -5.59
CA GLY A 5 23.65 20.35 -5.17
C GLY A 5 23.61 19.92 -3.71
N VAL A 6 22.79 20.62 -2.93
CA VAL A 6 22.42 20.23 -1.57
C VAL A 6 21.65 18.91 -1.65
N GLY A 7 22.33 17.81 -1.32
CA GLY A 7 21.76 16.47 -1.28
C GLY A 7 20.56 16.42 -0.33
N GLY A 8 19.37 16.32 -0.91
CA GLY A 8 18.13 16.09 -0.18
C GLY A 8 18.23 14.81 0.64
N GLN A 9 18.18 14.96 1.95
CA GLN A 9 18.13 13.88 2.92
C GLN A 9 16.92 12.99 2.60
N MET A 10 17.15 11.85 1.93
CA MET A 10 16.10 10.87 1.70
C MET A 10 15.60 10.38 3.06
N ASP A 11 14.39 10.81 3.41
CA ASP A 11 13.64 10.36 4.57
C ASP A 11 13.60 8.83 4.51
N LYS A 12 14.41 8.15 5.34
CA LYS A 12 14.49 6.67 5.43
C LYS A 12 13.21 6.05 6.02
N ARG A 13 12.06 6.69 5.83
CA ARG A 13 10.76 6.13 6.18
C ARG A 13 10.51 4.93 5.28
N ILE A 14 10.39 3.77 5.90
CA ILE A 14 9.90 2.56 5.22
C ILE A 14 8.60 2.94 4.53
N LYS A 15 8.59 2.84 3.20
CA LYS A 15 7.42 3.19 2.41
C LYS A 15 6.26 2.28 2.81
N GLU A 16 5.17 2.88 3.29
CA GLU A 16 3.97 2.14 3.64
C GLU A 16 3.21 1.76 2.38
N ILE A 17 3.12 0.45 2.13
CA ILE A 17 2.53 -0.13 0.94
C ILE A 17 1.54 -1.20 1.38
N THR A 18 0.42 -1.23 0.69
CA THR A 18 -0.62 -2.23 0.89
C THR A 18 -1.02 -2.82 -0.46
N TYR A 19 -1.10 -4.14 -0.51
CA TYR A 19 -1.54 -4.92 -1.66
C TYR A 19 -2.82 -5.67 -1.32
N MET A 20 -3.70 -5.83 -2.30
CA MET A 20 -4.85 -6.72 -2.22
C MET A 20 -5.00 -7.51 -3.51
N TRP A 21 -5.22 -8.81 -3.39
CA TRP A 21 -5.51 -9.70 -4.51
C TRP A 21 -6.58 -10.71 -4.12
N ARG A 22 -7.22 -11.28 -5.14
CA ARG A 22 -8.21 -12.35 -5.02
C ARG A 22 -7.47 -13.68 -5.16
N GLU A 23 -7.76 -14.67 -4.31
CA GLU A 23 -7.03 -15.95 -4.34
C GLU A 23 -7.39 -16.79 -5.59
N MET A 24 -8.67 -16.80 -5.96
CA MET A 24 -9.29 -17.55 -7.07
C MET A 24 -10.53 -16.78 -7.56
N ASN A 25 -11.38 -17.36 -8.42
CA ASN A 25 -12.71 -16.79 -8.74
C ASN A 25 -13.73 -16.86 -7.58
N ASP A 26 -13.26 -17.08 -6.35
CA ASP A 26 -14.05 -17.18 -5.12
C ASP A 26 -14.16 -15.86 -4.36
N GLU A 27 -14.92 -15.81 -3.27
CA GLU A 27 -15.13 -14.59 -2.48
C GLU A 27 -13.95 -14.24 -1.54
N TRP A 28 -12.82 -14.93 -1.64
CA TRP A 28 -11.67 -14.78 -0.76
C TRP A 28 -10.62 -13.83 -1.31
N TYR A 29 -10.24 -12.87 -0.46
CA TYR A 29 -9.22 -11.86 -0.75
C TYR A 29 -8.11 -11.93 0.30
N ARG A 30 -6.90 -11.61 -0.15
CA ARG A 30 -5.75 -11.39 0.72
C ARG A 30 -5.34 -9.94 0.70
N ILE A 31 -4.96 -9.42 1.86
CA ILE A 31 -4.35 -8.10 2.01
C ILE A 31 -2.98 -8.28 2.65
N GLN A 32 -1.93 -7.85 1.95
CA GLN A 32 -0.58 -7.79 2.49
C GLN A 32 -0.20 -6.33 2.73
N THR A 33 0.24 -6.02 3.94
CA THR A 33 0.55 -4.64 4.32
C THR A 33 1.71 -4.58 5.30
N ASN A 34 2.51 -3.52 5.17
CA ASN A 34 3.47 -3.09 6.19
C ASN A 34 3.02 -1.79 6.89
N SER A 35 1.82 -1.27 6.59
CA SER A 35 1.27 -0.06 7.20
C SER A 35 0.68 -0.37 8.59
N PRO A 36 1.22 0.23 9.67
CA PRO A 36 0.68 0.03 11.03
C PRO A 36 -0.79 0.44 11.13
N THR A 37 -1.20 1.50 10.41
CA THR A 37 -2.59 1.98 10.39
C THR A 37 -3.53 0.95 9.78
N VAL A 38 -3.16 0.35 8.66
CA VAL A 38 -3.97 -0.69 8.00
C VAL A 38 -4.01 -1.96 8.86
N ILE A 39 -2.88 -2.37 9.44
CA ILE A 39 -2.78 -3.51 10.37
C ILE A 39 -3.75 -3.33 11.54
N ASN A 40 -3.73 -2.17 12.19
CA ASN A 40 -4.60 -1.90 13.33
C ASN A 40 -6.08 -1.90 12.95
N LYS A 41 -6.43 -1.36 11.77
CA LYS A 41 -7.81 -1.42 11.26
C LYS A 41 -8.26 -2.87 10.98
N LEU A 42 -7.39 -3.69 10.39
CA LEU A 42 -7.71 -5.07 10.05
C LEU A 42 -7.82 -5.97 11.29
N LYS A 43 -6.94 -5.79 12.29
CA LYS A 43 -7.00 -6.52 13.57
C LYS A 43 -8.28 -6.26 14.37
N ARG A 44 -8.93 -5.11 14.18
CA ARG A 44 -10.20 -4.76 14.85
C ARG A 44 -11.42 -5.40 14.19
N ARG A 45 -11.29 -6.00 13.01
CA ARG A 45 -12.40 -6.65 12.29
C ARG A 45 -12.54 -8.10 12.74
N LYS A 46 -13.78 -8.54 12.98
CA LYS A 46 -14.10 -9.91 13.46
C LYS A 46 -13.99 -10.97 12.35
N ASP A 47 -14.16 -10.56 11.10
CA ASP A 47 -14.22 -11.40 9.90
C ASP A 47 -12.86 -11.53 9.18
N VAL A 48 -11.78 -11.09 9.81
CA VAL A 48 -10.43 -11.09 9.24
C VAL A 48 -9.54 -12.08 9.98
N LYS A 49 -8.82 -12.93 9.23
CA LYS A 49 -7.82 -13.87 9.78
C LYS A 49 -6.41 -13.48 9.34
N VAL A 50 -5.44 -13.54 10.25
CA VAL A 50 -4.02 -13.45 9.87
C VAL A 50 -3.61 -14.79 9.27
N CYS A 51 -3.05 -14.78 8.06
CA CYS A 51 -2.64 -15.98 7.34
C CYS A 51 -1.13 -16.03 7.03
N GLY A 52 -0.40 -14.97 7.34
CA GLY A 52 1.05 -14.94 7.22
C GLY A 52 1.64 -13.69 7.87
N LYS A 53 2.90 -13.79 8.29
CA LYS A 53 3.70 -12.66 8.76
C LYS A 53 5.15 -12.92 8.42
N THR A 54 5.92 -11.87 8.15
CA THR A 54 7.38 -12.01 8.01
C THR A 54 8.01 -12.44 9.33
N THR A 55 9.13 -13.16 9.22
CA THR A 55 9.92 -13.61 10.36
C THR A 55 10.55 -12.44 11.10
N ARG A 56 10.76 -12.62 12.40
CA ARG A 56 11.42 -11.66 13.28
C ARG A 56 12.87 -11.47 12.79
N GLY A 57 13.29 -10.24 12.52
CA GLY A 57 14.60 -9.92 11.94
C GLY A 57 14.56 -9.46 10.47
N SER A 58 13.40 -9.51 9.81
CA SER A 58 13.23 -8.94 8.48
C SER A 58 13.34 -7.41 8.51
N THR A 59 13.97 -6.82 7.48
CA THR A 59 14.10 -5.35 7.31
C THR A 59 12.75 -4.64 7.24
N VAL A 60 11.72 -5.33 6.73
CA VAL A 60 10.34 -4.82 6.67
C VAL A 60 9.39 -5.85 7.24
N TYR A 61 8.55 -5.41 8.18
CA TYR A 61 7.51 -6.24 8.77
C TYR A 61 6.24 -6.23 7.91
N TRP A 62 5.92 -7.37 7.32
CA TRP A 62 4.70 -7.58 6.56
C TRP A 62 3.74 -8.52 7.28
N ILE A 63 2.44 -8.21 7.22
CA ILE A 63 1.37 -9.11 7.64
C ILE A 63 0.44 -9.36 6.46
N VAL A 64 0.06 -10.61 6.28
CA VAL A 64 -0.94 -11.05 5.32
C VAL A 64 -2.22 -11.42 6.07
N PHE A 65 -3.31 -10.76 5.69
CA PHE A 65 -4.65 -10.99 6.18
C PHE A 65 -5.49 -11.65 5.10
N ARG A 66 -6.41 -12.52 5.51
CA ARG A 66 -7.42 -13.15 4.66
C ARG A 66 -8.80 -12.71 5.14
N LEU A 67 -9.64 -12.35 4.19
CA LEU A 67 -11.00 -11.85 4.44
C LEU A 67 -11.90 -12.13 3.23
N GLN A 68 -13.20 -12.13 3.48
CA GLN A 68 -14.20 -12.46 2.47
C GLN A 68 -14.93 -11.19 2.00
N TYR A 69 -15.10 -11.06 0.68
CA TYR A 69 -15.96 -10.05 0.08
C TYR A 69 -16.88 -10.69 -0.95
N LYS A 70 -18.19 -10.55 -0.75
CA LYS A 70 -19.23 -11.07 -1.66
C LYS A 70 -19.15 -10.47 -3.07
N LYS A 71 -18.67 -9.22 -3.18
CA LYS A 71 -18.62 -8.49 -4.46
C LYS A 71 -17.25 -7.83 -4.64
N PRO A 72 -16.65 -7.90 -5.84
CA PRO A 72 -15.38 -7.21 -6.14
C PRO A 72 -15.46 -5.69 -5.94
N SER A 73 -16.62 -5.08 -6.19
CA SER A 73 -16.86 -3.66 -5.94
C SER A 73 -16.71 -3.28 -4.46
N THR A 74 -17.27 -4.10 -3.57
CA THR A 74 -17.14 -3.95 -2.12
C THR A 74 -15.70 -4.13 -1.66
N ALA A 75 -14.97 -5.10 -2.22
CA ALA A 75 -13.55 -5.29 -1.93
C ALA A 75 -12.74 -4.03 -2.27
N LYS A 76 -12.91 -3.49 -3.49
CA LYS A 76 -12.25 -2.26 -3.94
C LYS A 76 -12.57 -1.07 -3.04
N GLN A 77 -13.84 -0.87 -2.69
CA GLN A 77 -14.25 0.25 -1.84
C GLN A 77 -13.74 0.11 -0.39
N SER A 78 -13.78 -1.10 0.16
CA SER A 78 -13.23 -1.40 1.49
C SER A 78 -11.72 -1.16 1.52
N PHE A 79 -11.00 -1.55 0.46
CA PHE A 79 -9.58 -1.33 0.30
C PHE A 79 -9.21 0.16 0.26
N LYS A 80 -10.01 0.98 -0.45
CA LYS A 80 -9.90 2.45 -0.43
C LYS A 80 -10.01 3.02 0.98
N ARG A 81 -11.03 2.59 1.73
CA ARG A 81 -11.26 3.04 3.12
C ARG A 81 -10.17 2.57 4.10
N LEU A 82 -9.63 1.37 3.88
CA LEU A 82 -8.56 0.82 4.70
C LEU A 82 -7.28 1.66 4.56
N THR A 83 -6.89 1.91 3.32
CA THR A 83 -5.62 2.57 2.96
C THR A 83 -5.68 4.09 3.02
N ASN A 84 -6.87 4.67 2.97
CA ASN A 84 -7.07 6.12 2.84
C ASN A 84 -6.36 6.73 1.62
N CYS A 85 -5.95 5.90 0.66
CA CYS A 85 -5.42 6.38 -0.60
C CYS A 85 -6.59 6.97 -1.37
N ARG A 86 -6.51 8.27 -1.72
CA ARG A 86 -7.53 8.93 -2.55
C ARG A 86 -7.38 8.50 -4.02
N ASN A 87 -6.21 8.80 -4.61
CA ASN A 87 -5.96 8.65 -6.05
C ASN A 87 -4.78 7.73 -6.41
N ASN A 88 -3.98 7.26 -5.44
CA ASN A 88 -2.80 6.41 -5.69
C ASN A 88 -3.16 4.92 -5.75
N PHE A 89 -4.08 4.56 -6.65
CA PHE A 89 -4.37 3.17 -6.97
C PHE A 89 -3.77 2.81 -8.32
N THR A 90 -2.73 2.00 -8.32
CA THR A 90 -2.30 1.31 -9.54
C THR A 90 -2.99 -0.04 -9.58
N TYR A 91 -3.85 -0.24 -10.58
CA TYR A 91 -4.41 -1.55 -10.92
C TYR A 91 -3.52 -2.16 -12.00
N ARG A 92 -2.76 -3.19 -11.64
CA ARG A 92 -1.99 -4.00 -12.60
C ARG A 92 -2.32 -5.46 -12.34
N ASN A 93 -2.80 -6.17 -13.37
CA ASN A 93 -3.03 -7.62 -13.37
C ASN A 93 -3.92 -8.13 -12.20
N GLY A 94 -5.04 -7.45 -11.90
CA GLY A 94 -5.96 -7.90 -10.86
C GLY A 94 -5.52 -7.64 -9.42
N VAL A 95 -4.33 -7.07 -9.21
CA VAL A 95 -3.82 -6.66 -7.90
C VAL A 95 -4.12 -5.18 -7.67
N PHE A 96 -4.78 -4.87 -6.57
CA PHE A 96 -4.92 -3.49 -6.10
C PHE A 96 -3.70 -3.14 -5.24
N ARG A 97 -2.89 -2.18 -5.71
CA ARG A 97 -1.81 -1.58 -4.92
C ARG A 97 -2.22 -0.19 -4.46
N ALA A 98 -1.97 0.08 -3.19
CA ALA A 98 -2.15 1.38 -2.57
C ALA A 98 -0.84 1.77 -1.88
N GLU A 99 -0.31 2.92 -2.27
CA GLU A 99 0.85 3.53 -1.62
C GLU A 99 0.39 4.74 -0.83
N VAL A 100 0.72 4.76 0.47
CA VAL A 100 0.43 5.92 1.31
C VAL A 100 1.59 6.90 1.13
N SER A 101 1.39 7.88 0.24
CA SER A 101 2.28 9.04 0.12
C SER A 101 1.93 10.03 1.24
N THR A 102 2.88 10.30 2.13
CA THR A 102 2.78 11.46 3.03
C THR A 102 2.85 12.76 2.19
N ASN A 103 2.27 13.87 2.66
CA ASN A 103 2.17 15.13 1.90
C ASN A 103 3.50 15.67 1.33
N GLY A 104 4.65 15.23 1.86
CA GLY A 104 5.98 15.56 1.31
C GLY A 104 6.33 14.80 0.01
N SER A 105 5.84 13.57 -0.16
CA SER A 105 6.16 12.70 -1.31
C SER A 105 5.40 13.09 -2.59
N LEU A 106 4.27 13.78 -2.46
CA LEU A 106 3.50 14.26 -3.62
C LEU A 106 4.27 15.34 -4.38
N LYS A 107 5.09 16.18 -3.71
CA LYS A 107 5.85 17.24 -4.38
C LYS A 107 7.00 16.71 -5.24
N SER A 108 7.59 15.57 -4.89
CA SER A 108 8.68 14.97 -5.67
C SER A 108 8.19 14.26 -6.94
N ASP A 109 7.04 13.59 -6.87
CA ASP A 109 6.51 12.82 -8.01
C ASP A 109 5.97 13.74 -9.13
N PHE A 110 5.35 14.87 -8.79
CA PHE A 110 4.91 15.87 -9.78
C PHE A 110 6.09 16.58 -10.48
N LYS A 111 7.24 16.70 -9.81
CA LYS A 111 8.45 17.29 -10.41
C LYS A 111 9.09 16.33 -11.40
N TYR A 112 9.21 15.05 -11.06
CA TYR A 112 9.74 14.01 -11.96
C TYR A 112 8.88 13.81 -13.21
N GLN A 113 7.55 13.83 -13.12
CA GLN A 113 6.70 13.67 -14.31
C GLN A 113 6.77 14.84 -15.29
N ASN A 114 7.02 16.07 -14.80
CA ASN A 114 7.18 17.25 -15.66
C ASN A 114 8.56 17.36 -16.31
N GLU A 115 9.60 16.78 -15.70
CA GLU A 115 10.96 16.75 -16.29
C GLU A 115 11.12 15.68 -17.38
N VAL A 116 10.33 14.60 -17.32
CA VAL A 116 10.38 13.49 -18.31
C VAL A 116 9.52 13.76 -19.56
N SER A 117 8.61 14.75 -19.52
CA SER A 117 7.76 15.15 -20.66
C SER A 117 8.26 16.40 -21.41
N LYS A 118 9.53 16.78 -21.24
CA LYS A 118 10.18 17.85 -21.99
C LYS A 118 11.30 17.31 -22.86
#